data_AF-A0A6N2WE00-F1
#
_entry.id   AF-A0A6N2WE00-F1
#
_cell.length_a   1.000
_cell.length_b   1.000
_cell.length_c   1.000
_cell.angle_alpha   90.00
_cell.angle_beta   90.00
_cell.angle_gamma   90.00
#
_symmetry.space_group_name_H-M   'P 1'
#
loop_
_entity.id
_entity.type
_entity.pdbx_description
1 polymer ?
#
loop_
_entity_poly.entity_id
_entity_poly.type
_entity_poly.pdbx_seq_one_letter_code
_entity_poly.pdbx_strand_id
1 'polypeptide(L)'
;MKKPIIILTGPTAVGKTKASIELAKKIGGEIISADSMQVYKYMDIGSAKIRSEEMQGVPHYLIDELEPDEEFHVVRFQEMAKQAMEKIYANGHIPIVVGGTGFYIQALLYDIDFTESNEDSSYREELERLAKEKGAQYLHEELRKVDEKSAETIHANNVKRVIRALEFFKQTGQKISEHNETERTKESPYDFCYFVLTDDRKLLYDRINLRVDQMVQDGLLQEVQSLKERGYTKDMVSMQGLGYKEILDYLDGDCTLEEAIYILKRDTRHFAKRQLTWFRRERDVIWIDKSQYDHNEAKVVDVIITKIQERIPYICLK
;
A
#
# COMPACT_ATOMS: atom_id res chain seq x y z
N MET A 1 1.05 25.90 12.70
CA MET A 1 2.09 25.40 11.79
C MET A 1 1.71 23.98 11.41
N LYS A 2 1.74 23.60 10.13
CA LYS A 2 1.44 22.21 9.72
C LYS A 2 2.48 21.28 10.37
N LYS A 3 2.09 20.11 10.84
CA LYS A 3 3.03 19.14 11.45
C LYS A 3 3.85 18.43 10.35
N PRO A 4 5.14 18.13 10.57
CA PRO A 4 5.98 17.51 9.55
C PRO A 4 5.69 16.02 9.40
N ILE A 5 5.60 15.52 8.17
CA ILE A 5 5.51 14.09 7.86
C ILE A 5 6.42 13.72 6.69
N ILE A 6 7.16 12.62 6.81
CA ILE A 6 8.01 12.13 5.72
C ILE A 6 7.36 10.89 5.12
N ILE A 7 7.22 10.86 3.80
CA ILE A 7 6.76 9.67 3.07
C ILE A 7 7.96 9.08 2.33
N LEU A 8 8.26 7.81 2.58
CA LEU A 8 9.29 7.07 1.85
C LEU A 8 8.69 5.82 1.22
N THR A 9 8.46 5.87 -0.09
CA THR A 9 7.83 4.78 -0.83
C THR A 9 8.64 4.38 -2.06
N GLY A 10 8.08 3.48 -2.87
CA GLY A 10 8.74 2.82 -3.98
C GLY A 10 8.29 1.36 -4.12
N PRO A 11 8.65 0.69 -5.22
CA PRO A 11 8.24 -0.69 -5.45
C PRO A 11 8.80 -1.64 -4.39
N THR A 12 8.18 -2.80 -4.23
CA THR A 12 8.78 -3.89 -3.43
C THR A 12 10.20 -4.21 -3.91
N ALA A 13 11.08 -4.65 -2.99
CA ALA A 13 12.50 -4.94 -3.23
C ALA A 13 13.43 -3.77 -3.63
N VAL A 14 12.97 -2.50 -3.59
CA VAL A 14 13.85 -1.32 -3.85
C VAL A 14 14.73 -0.91 -2.65
N GLY A 15 14.53 -1.54 -1.48
CA GLY A 15 15.34 -1.28 -0.28
C GLY A 15 14.81 -0.16 0.64
N LYS A 16 13.50 0.10 0.64
CA LYS A 16 12.85 1.12 1.50
C LYS A 16 13.19 0.97 2.98
N THR A 17 13.08 -0.25 3.50
CA THR A 17 13.27 -0.55 4.93
C THR A 17 14.64 -0.11 5.45
N LYS A 18 15.70 -0.42 4.71
CA LYS A 18 17.06 -0.02 5.08
C LYS A 18 17.22 1.51 5.06
N ALA A 19 16.72 2.14 4.00
CA ALA A 19 16.74 3.60 3.87
C ALA A 19 15.95 4.31 4.99
N SER A 20 14.78 3.79 5.36
CA SER A 20 13.94 4.39 6.38
C SER A 20 14.55 4.34 7.77
N ILE A 21 15.21 3.24 8.13
CA ILE A 21 15.87 3.09 9.43
C ILE A 21 17.03 4.09 9.56
N GLU A 22 17.88 4.18 8.54
CA GLU A 22 19.01 5.11 8.54
C GLU A 22 18.53 6.56 8.55
N LEU A 23 17.46 6.87 7.82
CA LEU A 23 16.83 8.19 7.86
C LEU A 23 16.25 8.50 9.25
N ALA A 24 15.52 7.56 9.85
CA ALA A 24 14.88 7.71 11.16
C ALA A 24 15.90 8.06 12.25
N LYS A 25 17.05 7.38 12.26
CA LYS A 25 18.14 7.69 13.21
C LYS A 25 18.66 9.11 13.05
N LYS A 26 18.85 9.59 11.81
CA LYS A 26 19.43 10.90 11.51
C LYS A 26 18.49 12.07 11.76
N ILE A 27 17.17 11.88 11.65
CA ILE A 27 16.18 12.96 11.85
C ILE A 27 15.38 12.83 13.15
N GLY A 28 15.67 11.82 13.97
CA GLY A 28 14.85 11.51 15.14
C GLY A 28 13.42 11.12 14.76
N GLY A 29 13.28 10.28 13.75
CA GLY A 29 12.00 9.80 13.26
C GLY A 29 11.61 8.42 13.81
N GLU A 30 10.35 8.09 13.65
CA GLU A 30 9.78 6.77 13.93
C GLU A 30 8.96 6.31 12.72
N ILE A 31 8.86 5.01 12.48
CA ILE A 31 8.35 4.46 11.22
C ILE A 31 6.89 3.99 11.36
N ILE A 32 6.03 4.38 10.43
CA ILE A 32 4.67 3.86 10.30
C ILE A 32 4.61 3.01 9.03
N SER A 33 4.28 1.72 9.16
CA SER A 33 4.15 0.84 7.99
C SER A 33 2.87 1.15 7.21
N ALA A 34 3.02 1.52 5.94
CA ALA A 34 1.94 1.64 4.96
C ALA A 34 1.92 0.44 4.01
N ASP A 35 1.86 -0.75 4.61
CA ASP A 35 1.73 -2.04 3.94
C ASP A 35 0.46 -2.73 4.44
N SER A 36 -0.33 -3.32 3.54
CA SER A 36 -1.59 -3.95 3.91
C SER A 36 -1.41 -5.32 4.58
N MET A 37 -0.22 -5.94 4.47
CA MET A 37 0.03 -7.31 4.92
C MET A 37 0.87 -7.39 6.19
N GLN A 38 1.82 -6.46 6.39
CA GLN A 38 2.70 -6.50 7.57
C GLN A 38 1.98 -6.21 8.90
N VAL A 39 0.77 -5.68 8.84
CA VAL A 39 -0.07 -5.44 10.03
C VAL A 39 -0.50 -6.74 10.72
N TYR A 40 -0.53 -7.86 9.99
CA TYR A 40 -1.06 -9.13 10.45
C TYR A 40 -0.01 -9.98 11.18
N LYS A 41 -0.38 -10.50 12.35
CA LYS A 41 0.43 -11.45 13.12
C LYS A 41 0.61 -12.77 12.39
N TYR A 42 1.73 -13.44 12.67
CA TYR A 42 2.08 -14.76 12.10
C TYR A 42 2.29 -14.80 10.58
N MET A 43 2.23 -13.65 9.92
CA MET A 43 2.39 -13.47 8.48
C MET A 43 3.70 -12.74 8.23
N ASP A 44 4.83 -13.41 8.44
CA ASP A 44 6.15 -12.78 8.53
C ASP A 44 6.93 -12.91 7.21
N ILE A 45 7.08 -14.14 6.71
CA ILE A 45 7.89 -14.48 5.54
C ILE A 45 7.21 -13.97 4.28
N GLY A 46 5.94 -14.29 4.06
CA GLY A 46 5.22 -13.92 2.84
C GLY A 46 5.00 -12.41 2.70
N SER A 47 4.82 -11.70 3.82
CA SER A 47 4.71 -10.23 3.84
C SER A 47 6.08 -9.54 3.86
N ALA A 48 7.14 -10.34 4.02
CA ALA A 48 8.50 -9.90 4.14
C ALA A 48 8.66 -8.83 5.23
N LYS A 49 8.04 -9.14 6.38
CA LYS A 49 7.98 -8.31 7.58
C LYS A 49 9.38 -8.10 8.13
N ILE A 50 9.61 -6.88 8.61
CA ILE A 50 10.86 -6.54 9.27
C ILE A 50 10.94 -7.20 10.65
N ARG A 51 12.09 -7.82 10.96
CA ARG A 51 12.36 -8.42 12.27
C ARG A 51 12.83 -7.38 13.28
N SER A 52 12.63 -7.65 14.58
CA SER A 52 13.05 -6.74 15.65
C SER A 52 14.56 -6.41 15.61
N GLU A 53 15.43 -7.38 15.28
CA GLU A 53 16.86 -7.09 15.11
C GLU A 53 17.16 -6.15 13.94
N GLU A 54 16.38 -6.22 12.86
CA GLU A 54 16.53 -5.38 11.67
C GLU A 54 16.04 -3.95 11.91
N MET A 55 15.10 -3.74 12.84
CA MET A 55 14.62 -2.41 13.22
C MET A 55 15.72 -1.53 13.86
N GLN A 56 16.79 -2.14 14.39
CA GLN A 56 17.94 -1.45 14.98
C GLN A 56 17.55 -0.39 16.03
N GLY A 57 16.53 -0.70 16.84
CA GLY A 57 16.00 0.17 17.89
C GLY A 57 15.10 1.31 17.41
N VAL A 58 14.84 1.44 16.10
CA VAL A 58 13.86 2.41 15.58
C VAL A 58 12.45 1.86 15.78
N PRO A 59 11.55 2.59 16.47
CA PRO A 59 10.16 2.17 16.62
C PRO A 59 9.45 2.04 15.25
N HIS A 60 8.73 0.94 15.08
CA HIS A 60 7.86 0.70 13.93
C HIS A 60 6.42 0.47 14.43
N TYR A 61 5.47 1.16 13.82
CA TYR A 61 4.03 1.03 14.08
C TYR A 61 3.33 0.32 12.92
N LEU A 62 2.15 -0.23 13.20
CA LEU A 62 1.31 -0.93 12.21
C LEU A 62 1.98 -2.20 11.69
N ILE A 63 2.66 -2.91 12.58
CA ILE A 63 3.26 -4.22 12.37
C ILE A 63 2.79 -5.13 13.51
N ASP A 64 2.29 -6.33 13.21
CA ASP A 64 1.79 -7.28 14.22
C ASP A 64 0.65 -6.73 15.12
N GLU A 65 -0.16 -5.82 14.60
CA GLU A 65 -1.27 -5.20 15.34
C GLU A 65 -2.55 -6.02 15.29
N LEU A 66 -2.75 -6.83 14.24
CA LEU A 66 -4.01 -7.51 13.93
C LEU A 66 -3.84 -9.01 13.78
N GLU A 67 -4.85 -9.77 14.18
CA GLU A 67 -4.96 -11.19 13.81
C GLU A 67 -5.34 -11.32 12.32
N PRO A 68 -4.93 -12.40 11.62
CA PRO A 68 -5.23 -12.59 10.19
C PRO A 68 -6.72 -12.58 9.81
N ASP A 69 -7.64 -12.89 10.73
CA ASP A 69 -9.09 -12.86 10.51
C ASP A 69 -9.70 -11.46 10.72
N GLU A 70 -8.93 -10.49 11.20
CA GLU A 70 -9.40 -9.12 11.36
C GLU A 70 -9.37 -8.34 10.03
N GLU A 71 -10.40 -7.54 9.81
CA GLU A 71 -10.48 -6.71 8.62
C GLU A 71 -9.47 -5.55 8.68
N PHE A 72 -8.73 -5.36 7.58
CA PHE A 72 -7.85 -4.21 7.42
C PHE A 72 -8.09 -3.52 6.07
N HIS A 73 -8.58 -2.28 6.16
CA HIS A 73 -8.90 -1.44 5.01
C HIS A 73 -8.40 -0.02 5.24
N VAL A 74 -8.52 0.83 4.22
CA VAL A 74 -7.96 2.19 4.22
C VAL A 74 -8.39 3.05 5.41
N VAL A 75 -9.65 2.93 5.85
CA VAL A 75 -10.19 3.70 6.99
C VAL A 75 -9.47 3.31 8.28
N ARG A 76 -9.44 2.01 8.61
CA ARG A 76 -8.71 1.46 9.76
C ARG A 76 -7.21 1.80 9.71
N PHE A 77 -6.58 1.73 8.53
CA PHE A 77 -5.21 2.20 8.35
C PHE A 77 -5.06 3.68 8.73
N GLN A 78 -5.93 4.56 8.22
CA GLN A 78 -5.84 6.00 8.47
C GLN A 78 -6.01 6.31 9.97
N GLU A 79 -6.96 5.67 10.64
CA GLU A 79 -7.18 5.80 12.08
C GLU A 79 -5.95 5.36 12.89
N MET A 80 -5.45 4.15 12.65
CA MET A 80 -4.28 3.60 13.34
C MET A 80 -3.03 4.44 13.07
N ALA A 81 -2.82 4.87 11.83
CA ALA A 81 -1.69 5.72 11.46
C ALA A 81 -1.76 7.09 12.13
N LYS A 82 -2.94 7.74 12.19
CA LYS A 82 -3.12 9.01 12.92
C LYS A 82 -2.84 8.85 14.41
N GLN A 83 -3.28 7.75 15.03
CA GLN A 83 -2.97 7.46 16.43
C GLN A 83 -1.46 7.27 16.66
N ALA A 84 -0.78 6.56 15.76
CA ALA A 84 0.68 6.43 15.81
C ALA A 84 1.38 7.79 15.63
N MET A 85 0.93 8.61 14.67
CA MET A 85 1.46 9.96 14.45
C MET A 85 1.36 10.83 15.69
N GLU A 86 0.22 10.84 16.40
CA GLU A 86 0.08 11.63 17.63
C GLU A 86 1.05 11.18 18.73
N LYS A 87 1.30 9.86 18.88
CA LYS A 87 2.32 9.34 19.81
C LYS A 87 3.73 9.81 19.42
N ILE A 88 4.07 9.69 18.14
CA ILE A 88 5.38 10.09 17.60
C ILE A 88 5.61 11.59 17.80
N TYR A 89 4.63 12.43 17.50
CA TYR A 89 4.71 13.87 17.73
C TYR A 89 4.81 14.22 19.21
N ALA A 90 4.09 13.52 20.09
CA ALA A 90 4.18 13.74 21.54
C ALA A 90 5.59 13.44 22.10
N ASN A 91 6.32 12.53 21.47
CA ASN A 91 7.73 12.24 21.77
C ASN A 91 8.71 13.27 21.18
N GLY A 92 8.23 14.28 20.45
CA GLY A 92 9.07 15.22 19.72
C GLY A 92 9.78 14.61 18.50
N HIS A 93 9.27 13.49 18.00
CA HIS A 93 9.81 12.77 16.84
C HIS A 93 9.00 13.05 15.57
N ILE A 94 9.54 12.63 14.43
CA ILE A 94 8.96 12.86 13.11
C ILE A 94 8.39 11.55 12.55
N PRO A 95 7.10 11.48 12.20
CA PRO A 95 6.54 10.30 11.54
C PRO A 95 7.13 10.09 10.14
N ILE A 96 7.62 8.89 9.89
CA ILE A 96 8.10 8.44 8.58
C ILE A 96 7.18 7.32 8.11
N VAL A 97 6.29 7.62 7.16
CA VAL A 97 5.39 6.63 6.57
C VAL A 97 6.14 5.87 5.48
N VAL A 98 6.34 4.57 5.69
CA VAL A 98 7.13 3.71 4.82
C VAL A 98 6.27 2.57 4.32
N GLY A 99 6.21 2.37 3.01
CA GLY A 99 5.37 1.31 2.48
C GLY A 99 5.21 1.36 0.98
N GLY A 100 4.33 0.53 0.46
CA GLY A 100 4.08 0.40 -0.97
C GLY A 100 2.61 0.54 -1.37
N THR A 101 1.71 0.71 -0.40
CA THR A 101 0.27 0.84 -0.64
C THR A 101 -0.07 2.31 -0.88
N GLY A 102 0.07 2.75 -2.14
CA GLY A 102 -0.10 4.16 -2.50
C GLY A 102 -1.45 4.76 -2.08
N PHE A 103 -2.53 3.97 -2.13
CA PHE A 103 -3.85 4.43 -1.68
C PHE A 103 -3.91 4.73 -0.17
N TYR A 104 -3.22 3.95 0.66
CA TYR A 104 -3.14 4.19 2.11
C TYR A 104 -2.37 5.48 2.38
N ILE A 105 -1.21 5.65 1.74
CA ILE A 105 -0.41 6.86 1.84
C ILE A 105 -1.21 8.09 1.44
N GLN A 106 -1.91 8.03 0.30
CA GLN A 106 -2.73 9.14 -0.20
C GLN A 106 -3.88 9.48 0.76
N ALA A 107 -4.58 8.46 1.26
CA ALA A 107 -5.67 8.63 2.22
C ALA A 107 -5.22 9.32 3.51
N LEU A 108 -4.05 8.95 4.03
CA LEU A 108 -3.47 9.60 5.20
C LEU A 108 -2.99 11.02 4.89
N LEU A 109 -2.23 11.19 3.80
CA LEU A 109 -1.56 12.46 3.48
C LEU A 109 -2.55 13.59 3.17
N TYR A 110 -3.67 13.29 2.53
CA TYR A 110 -4.67 14.28 2.13
C TYR A 110 -5.92 14.26 3.02
N ASP A 111 -5.90 13.52 4.12
CA ASP A 111 -7.01 13.42 5.06
C ASP A 111 -8.35 13.10 4.36
N ILE A 112 -8.33 12.07 3.51
CA ILE A 112 -9.51 11.66 2.75
C ILE A 112 -10.59 11.24 3.74
N ASP A 113 -11.78 11.83 3.59
CA ASP A 113 -12.95 11.53 4.40
C ASP A 113 -13.68 10.31 3.81
N PHE A 114 -13.89 9.29 4.65
CA PHE A 114 -14.60 8.07 4.30
C PHE A 114 -15.98 7.96 4.99
N THR A 115 -16.39 8.97 5.76
CA THR A 115 -17.63 8.94 6.56
C THR A 115 -18.92 8.91 5.73
N GLU A 116 -18.87 9.34 4.46
CA GLU A 116 -20.06 9.36 3.59
C GLU A 116 -20.43 7.99 3.00
N SER A 117 -19.62 6.94 3.17
CA SER A 117 -19.98 5.60 2.71
C SER A 117 -20.73 4.82 3.78
N ASN A 118 -21.98 5.20 4.08
CA ASN A 118 -22.91 4.24 4.68
C ASN A 118 -23.13 3.13 3.65
N GLU A 119 -22.55 1.95 3.90
CA GLU A 119 -22.69 0.77 3.05
C GLU A 119 -24.13 0.26 3.09
N ASP A 120 -24.99 0.79 2.22
CA ASP A 120 -26.20 0.07 1.83
C ASP A 120 -25.78 -1.15 0.99
N SER A 121 -25.47 -2.25 1.67
CA SER A 121 -25.01 -3.49 1.03
C SER A 121 -26.01 -4.01 0.00
N SER A 122 -27.30 -3.69 0.17
CA SER A 122 -28.38 -4.15 -0.71
C SER A 122 -28.22 -3.64 -2.14
N TYR A 123 -27.74 -2.39 -2.32
CA TYR A 123 -27.52 -1.84 -3.65
C TYR A 123 -26.27 -2.42 -4.30
N ARG A 124 -25.20 -2.63 -3.54
CA ARG A 124 -24.00 -3.33 -4.04
C ARG A 124 -24.36 -4.69 -4.58
N GLU A 125 -25.06 -5.48 -3.76
CA GLU A 125 -25.48 -6.84 -4.11
C GLU A 125 -26.36 -6.87 -5.36
N GLU A 126 -27.26 -5.88 -5.51
CA GLU A 126 -28.06 -5.70 -6.72
C GLU A 126 -27.18 -5.46 -7.95
N LEU A 127 -26.20 -4.55 -7.88
CA LEU A 127 -25.31 -4.24 -9.00
C LEU A 127 -24.39 -5.42 -9.33
N GLU A 128 -23.91 -6.16 -8.32
CA GLU A 128 -23.13 -7.38 -8.52
C GLU A 128 -23.95 -8.48 -9.21
N ARG A 129 -25.22 -8.65 -8.82
CA ARG A 129 -26.15 -9.57 -9.51
C ARG A 129 -26.39 -9.13 -10.95
N LEU A 130 -26.66 -7.84 -11.19
CA LEU A 130 -26.83 -7.30 -12.54
C LEU A 130 -25.58 -7.50 -13.41
N ALA A 131 -24.39 -7.31 -12.86
CA ALA A 131 -23.13 -7.55 -13.57
C ALA A 131 -22.96 -9.03 -13.96
N LYS A 132 -23.42 -9.97 -13.12
CA LYS A 132 -23.41 -11.42 -13.42
C LYS A 132 -24.46 -11.79 -14.47
N GLU A 133 -25.65 -11.22 -14.40
CA GLU A 133 -26.78 -11.55 -15.30
C GLU A 133 -26.68 -10.89 -16.68
N LYS A 134 -26.31 -9.61 -16.74
CA LYS A 134 -26.30 -8.79 -17.97
C LYS A 134 -24.90 -8.45 -18.47
N GLY A 135 -23.87 -8.76 -17.69
CA GLY A 135 -22.47 -8.51 -18.03
C GLY A 135 -21.97 -7.12 -17.63
N ALA A 136 -20.64 -6.98 -17.60
CA ALA A 136 -19.94 -5.75 -17.19
C ALA A 136 -20.25 -4.54 -18.08
N GLN A 137 -20.50 -4.77 -19.37
CA GLN A 137 -20.79 -3.71 -20.33
C GLN A 137 -22.11 -3.00 -20.02
N TYR A 138 -23.13 -3.76 -19.62
CA TYR A 138 -24.42 -3.21 -19.22
C TYR A 138 -24.26 -2.24 -18.05
N LEU A 139 -23.52 -2.65 -17.02
CA LEU A 139 -23.28 -1.82 -15.85
C LEU A 139 -22.48 -0.55 -16.20
N HIS A 140 -21.53 -0.66 -17.13
CA HIS A 140 -20.74 0.47 -17.62
C HIS A 140 -21.60 1.48 -18.40
N GLU A 141 -22.58 1.02 -19.16
CA GLU A 141 -23.56 1.89 -19.83
C GLU A 141 -24.46 2.60 -18.82
N GLU A 142 -24.86 1.94 -17.73
CA GLU A 142 -25.57 2.61 -16.63
C GLU A 142 -24.70 3.70 -15.98
N LEU A 143 -23.40 3.43 -15.77
CA LEU A 143 -22.46 4.45 -15.30
C LEU A 143 -22.36 5.63 -16.27
N ARG A 144 -22.27 5.37 -17.58
CA ARG A 144 -22.18 6.43 -18.59
C ARG A 144 -23.38 7.38 -18.55
N LYS A 145 -24.58 6.88 -18.24
CA LYS A 145 -25.79 7.72 -18.12
C LYS A 145 -25.73 8.70 -16.96
N VAL A 146 -25.08 8.35 -15.86
CA VAL A 146 -25.01 9.20 -14.66
C VAL A 146 -23.72 10.03 -14.59
N ASP A 147 -22.60 9.46 -15.06
CA ASP A 147 -21.27 10.05 -14.99
C ASP A 147 -20.41 9.61 -16.20
N GLU A 148 -20.64 10.28 -17.33
CA GLU A 148 -19.94 10.05 -18.60
C GLU A 148 -18.41 10.11 -18.43
N LYS A 149 -17.92 11.09 -17.68
CA LYS A 149 -16.49 11.30 -17.42
C LYS A 149 -15.86 10.14 -16.65
N SER A 150 -16.57 9.58 -15.67
CA SER A 150 -16.13 8.34 -15.00
C SER A 150 -16.17 7.14 -15.94
N ALA A 151 -17.18 7.03 -16.81
CA ALA A 151 -17.27 5.94 -17.78
C ALA A 151 -16.15 5.97 -18.84
N GLU A 152 -15.65 7.15 -19.22
CA GLU A 152 -14.48 7.29 -20.11
C GLU A 152 -13.18 6.80 -19.47
N THR A 153 -13.05 6.97 -18.14
CA THR A 153 -11.81 6.67 -17.41
C THR A 153 -11.79 5.28 -16.80
N ILE A 154 -12.96 4.74 -16.42
CA ILE A 154 -13.12 3.42 -15.83
C ILE A 154 -13.50 2.43 -16.94
N HIS A 155 -12.63 1.45 -17.20
CA HIS A 155 -12.93 0.39 -18.15
C HIS A 155 -14.08 -0.51 -17.64
N ALA A 156 -14.98 -0.96 -18.52
CA ALA A 156 -16.15 -1.79 -18.17
C ALA A 156 -15.81 -3.02 -17.31
N ASN A 157 -14.75 -3.75 -17.67
CA ASN A 157 -14.25 -4.91 -16.91
C ASN A 157 -13.80 -4.59 -15.47
N ASN A 158 -13.63 -3.33 -15.10
CA ASN A 158 -13.38 -2.93 -13.71
C ASN A 158 -14.70 -2.77 -12.94
N VAL A 159 -15.46 -3.85 -12.86
CA VAL A 159 -16.81 -3.89 -12.29
C VAL A 159 -16.85 -3.26 -10.90
N LYS A 160 -15.87 -3.54 -10.04
CA LYS A 160 -15.80 -2.95 -8.69
C LYS A 160 -15.77 -1.41 -8.71
N ARG A 161 -15.01 -0.79 -9.62
CA ARG A 161 -14.98 0.68 -9.75
C ARG A 161 -16.24 1.24 -10.37
N VAL A 162 -16.86 0.51 -11.30
CA VAL A 162 -18.15 0.89 -11.88
C VAL A 162 -19.25 0.89 -10.81
N ILE A 163 -19.33 -0.20 -10.03
CA ILE A 163 -20.24 -0.33 -8.89
C ILE A 163 -20.02 0.83 -7.91
N ARG A 164 -18.77 1.10 -7.50
CA ARG A 164 -18.47 2.20 -6.57
C ARG A 164 -18.93 3.58 -7.08
N ALA A 165 -18.77 3.84 -8.38
CA ALA A 165 -19.21 5.09 -8.98
C ALA A 165 -20.74 5.24 -8.98
N LEU A 166 -21.46 4.15 -9.29
CA LEU A 166 -22.92 4.09 -9.23
C LEU A 166 -23.44 4.21 -7.79
N GLU A 167 -22.81 3.50 -6.84
CA GLU A 167 -23.10 3.60 -5.40
C GLU A 167 -22.97 5.04 -4.91
N PHE A 168 -21.85 5.69 -5.23
CA PHE A 168 -21.59 7.07 -4.84
C PHE A 168 -22.68 8.01 -5.37
N PHE A 169 -23.04 7.88 -6.66
CA PHE A 169 -24.10 8.69 -7.26
C PHE A 169 -25.46 8.44 -6.61
N LYS A 170 -25.81 7.19 -6.32
CA LYS A 170 -27.10 6.87 -5.66
C LYS A 170 -27.17 7.42 -4.23
N GLN A 171 -26.07 7.39 -3.49
CA GLN A 171 -26.00 7.85 -2.10
C GLN A 171 -26.00 9.37 -1.99
N THR A 172 -25.25 10.06 -2.84
CA THR A 172 -24.98 11.50 -2.70
C THR A 172 -25.74 12.37 -3.69
N GLY A 173 -26.22 11.78 -4.80
CA GLY A 173 -26.72 12.52 -5.97
C GLY A 173 -25.62 13.21 -6.78
N GLN A 174 -24.35 13.12 -6.38
CA GLN A 174 -23.21 13.76 -7.03
C GLN A 174 -22.43 12.78 -7.89
N LYS A 175 -21.80 13.27 -8.96
CA LYS A 175 -20.93 12.45 -9.81
C LYS A 175 -19.60 12.18 -9.10
N ILE A 176 -19.14 10.94 -9.12
CA ILE A 176 -17.85 10.60 -8.51
C ILE A 176 -16.68 11.28 -9.24
N SER A 177 -16.82 11.59 -10.53
CA SER A 177 -15.82 12.35 -11.27
C SER A 177 -15.63 13.77 -10.73
N GLU A 178 -16.72 14.47 -10.41
CA GLU A 178 -16.72 15.82 -9.84
C GLU A 178 -16.17 15.82 -8.40
N HIS A 179 -16.57 14.84 -7.59
CA HIS A 179 -16.02 14.63 -6.26
C HIS A 179 -14.51 14.39 -6.32
N ASN A 180 -14.04 13.46 -7.16
CA ASN A 180 -12.61 13.17 -7.31
C ASN A 180 -11.80 14.37 -7.79
N GLU A 181 -12.38 15.28 -8.58
CA GLU A 181 -11.70 16.53 -8.98
C GLU A 181 -11.58 17.51 -7.83
N THR A 182 -12.60 17.59 -6.98
CA THR A 182 -12.57 18.42 -5.76
C THR A 182 -11.58 17.86 -4.75
N GLU A 183 -11.56 16.54 -4.52
CA GLU A 183 -10.56 15.91 -3.65
C GLU A 183 -9.14 16.13 -4.16
N ARG A 184 -8.94 16.19 -5.47
CA ARG A 184 -7.64 16.49 -6.09
C ARG A 184 -7.15 17.92 -5.84
N THR A 185 -8.01 18.87 -5.45
CA THR A 185 -7.56 20.24 -5.13
C THR A 185 -7.31 20.44 -3.65
N LYS A 186 -7.62 19.46 -2.79
CA LYS A 186 -7.32 19.52 -1.36
C LYS A 186 -5.82 19.59 -1.12
N GLU A 187 -5.43 20.52 -0.25
CA GLU A 187 -4.07 20.58 0.26
C GLU A 187 -3.90 19.61 1.43
N SER A 188 -2.72 19.02 1.55
CA SER A 188 -2.37 18.23 2.73
C SER A 188 -2.42 19.09 4.00
N PRO A 189 -2.98 18.59 5.12
CA PRO A 189 -2.89 19.26 6.42
C PRO A 189 -1.47 19.18 7.02
N TYR A 190 -0.56 18.44 6.40
CA TYR A 190 0.81 18.24 6.84
C TYR A 190 1.81 19.03 6.00
N ASP A 191 2.96 19.31 6.60
CA ASP A 191 4.15 19.75 5.87
C ASP A 191 4.95 18.50 5.49
N PHE A 192 5.01 18.16 4.21
CA PHE A 192 5.45 16.83 3.80
C PHE A 192 6.58 16.83 2.78
N CYS A 193 7.44 15.83 2.91
CA CYS A 193 8.34 15.41 1.85
C CYS A 193 7.97 14.02 1.37
N TYR A 194 7.63 13.89 0.09
CA TYR A 194 7.24 12.62 -0.52
C TYR A 194 8.36 12.09 -1.39
N PHE A 195 9.04 11.04 -0.94
CA PHE A 195 10.12 10.39 -1.67
C PHE A 195 9.66 9.07 -2.30
N VAL A 196 9.96 8.88 -3.58
CA VAL A 196 9.79 7.60 -4.27
C VAL A 196 11.16 7.07 -4.69
N LEU A 197 11.60 6.01 -4.02
CA LEU A 197 12.77 5.25 -4.44
C LEU A 197 12.44 4.44 -5.69
N THR A 198 13.34 4.47 -6.66
CA THR A 198 13.26 3.66 -7.88
C THR A 198 14.64 3.12 -8.24
N ASP A 199 14.68 2.14 -9.15
CA ASP A 199 15.89 1.54 -9.67
C ASP A 199 15.64 1.06 -11.10
N ASP A 200 16.68 0.55 -11.77
CA ASP A 200 16.53 -0.11 -13.06
C ASP A 200 15.53 -1.27 -12.97
N ARG A 201 14.65 -1.35 -13.98
CA ARG A 201 13.53 -2.30 -13.99
C ARG A 201 14.01 -3.75 -14.01
N LYS A 202 15.10 -4.05 -14.71
CA LYS A 202 15.65 -5.41 -14.79
C LYS A 202 16.21 -5.81 -13.43
N LEU A 203 17.03 -4.95 -12.82
CA LEU A 203 17.55 -5.17 -11.47
C LEU A 203 16.44 -5.37 -10.43
N LEU A 204 15.38 -4.56 -10.51
CA LEU A 204 14.22 -4.69 -9.61
C LEU A 204 13.56 -6.08 -9.76
N TYR A 205 13.38 -6.56 -10.99
CA TYR A 205 12.78 -7.87 -11.24
C TYR A 205 13.67 -9.02 -10.80
N ASP A 206 14.98 -8.90 -11.00
CA ASP A 206 15.95 -9.89 -10.53
C ASP A 206 15.93 -9.99 -8.99
N ARG A 207 15.90 -8.84 -8.29
CA ARG A 207 15.75 -8.80 -6.82
C ARG A 207 14.41 -9.36 -6.34
N ILE A 208 13.32 -9.09 -7.05
CA ILE A 208 12.00 -9.67 -6.73
C ILE A 208 12.05 -11.19 -6.83
N ASN A 209 12.61 -11.72 -7.92
CA ASN A 209 12.70 -13.16 -8.11
C ASN A 209 13.54 -13.82 -7.01
N LEU A 210 14.71 -13.25 -6.71
CA LEU A 210 15.59 -13.72 -5.65
C LEU A 210 14.91 -13.66 -4.27
N ARG A 211 14.17 -12.59 -3.98
CA ARG A 211 13.43 -12.45 -2.71
C ARG A 211 12.37 -13.55 -2.56
N VAL A 212 11.65 -13.88 -3.62
CA VAL A 212 10.67 -14.97 -3.60
C VAL A 212 11.38 -16.32 -3.39
N ASP A 213 12.51 -16.55 -4.06
CA ASP A 213 13.31 -17.76 -3.82
C ASP A 213 13.78 -17.86 -2.37
N GLN A 214 14.20 -16.75 -1.78
CA GLN A 214 14.58 -16.68 -0.37
C GLN A 214 13.40 -16.96 0.57
N MET A 215 12.21 -16.40 0.30
CA MET A 215 11.00 -16.67 1.09
C MET A 215 10.69 -18.16 1.14
N VAL A 216 10.79 -18.86 0.00
CA VAL A 216 10.55 -20.31 -0.05
C VAL A 216 11.59 -21.06 0.78
N GLN A 217 12.86 -20.66 0.70
CA GLN A 217 13.95 -21.25 1.50
C GLN A 217 13.78 -20.98 3.01
N ASP A 218 13.28 -19.81 3.38
CA ASP A 218 13.09 -19.38 4.77
C ASP A 218 11.85 -20.01 5.42
N GLY A 219 11.02 -20.71 4.63
CA GLY A 219 9.90 -21.50 5.12
C GLY A 219 8.52 -20.91 4.85
N LEU A 220 8.35 -20.16 3.74
CA LEU A 220 7.04 -19.63 3.33
C LEU A 220 5.95 -20.71 3.28
N LEU A 221 6.27 -21.90 2.78
CA LEU A 221 5.30 -23.01 2.72
C LEU A 221 4.82 -23.41 4.12
N GLN A 222 5.74 -23.51 5.08
CA GLN A 222 5.46 -23.89 6.46
C GLN A 222 4.64 -22.81 7.17
N GLU A 223 4.94 -21.53 6.93
CA GLU A 223 4.16 -20.41 7.45
C GLU A 223 2.70 -20.48 6.97
N VAL A 224 2.48 -20.61 5.66
CA VAL A 224 1.12 -20.67 5.09
C VAL A 224 0.39 -21.94 5.53
N GLN A 225 1.09 -23.07 5.63
CA GLN A 225 0.52 -24.30 6.17
C GLN A 225 0.06 -24.11 7.62
N SER A 226 0.89 -23.51 8.47
CA SER A 226 0.52 -23.21 9.87
C SER A 226 -0.68 -22.27 9.96
N LEU A 227 -0.81 -21.28 9.05
CA LEU A 227 -1.97 -20.39 9.02
C LEU A 227 -3.24 -21.16 8.63
N LYS A 228 -3.16 -22.04 7.62
CA LYS A 228 -4.27 -22.90 7.20
C LYS A 228 -4.71 -23.85 8.32
N GLU A 229 -3.77 -24.46 9.04
CA GLU A 229 -4.05 -25.35 10.19
C GLU A 229 -4.73 -24.62 11.35
N ARG A 230 -4.51 -23.31 11.49
CA ARG A 230 -5.20 -22.45 12.47
C ARG A 230 -6.62 -22.05 12.04
N GLY A 231 -7.04 -22.44 10.83
CA GLY A 231 -8.37 -22.14 10.30
C GLY A 231 -8.46 -20.85 9.49
N TYR A 232 -7.33 -20.23 9.13
CA TYR A 232 -7.35 -19.08 8.22
C TYR A 232 -7.54 -19.55 6.77
N THR A 233 -8.50 -18.94 6.08
CA THR A 233 -9.02 -19.41 4.80
C THR A 233 -8.84 -18.37 3.69
N LYS A 234 -8.91 -18.83 2.45
CA LYS A 234 -8.64 -18.01 1.26
C LYS A 234 -9.63 -16.84 1.08
N ASP A 235 -10.82 -16.89 1.65
CA ASP A 235 -11.79 -15.79 1.62
C ASP A 235 -11.39 -14.58 2.49
N MET A 236 -10.44 -14.75 3.42
CA MET A 236 -9.95 -13.66 4.25
C MET A 236 -9.04 -12.71 3.48
N VAL A 237 -9.14 -11.41 3.78
CA VAL A 237 -8.36 -10.35 3.11
C VAL A 237 -6.85 -10.54 3.28
N SER A 238 -6.43 -10.95 4.48
CA SER A 238 -5.03 -11.29 4.79
C SER A 238 -4.47 -12.38 3.86
N MET A 239 -5.24 -13.45 3.66
CA MET A 239 -4.85 -14.61 2.86
C MET A 239 -4.86 -14.34 1.34
N GLN A 240 -5.39 -13.20 0.91
CA GLN A 240 -5.29 -12.73 -0.48
C GLN A 240 -3.94 -12.04 -0.80
N GLY A 241 -3.06 -11.89 0.19
CA GLY A 241 -1.70 -11.39 0.01
C GLY A 241 -0.87 -12.24 -0.96
N LEU A 242 0.04 -11.59 -1.68
CA LEU A 242 1.03 -12.28 -2.52
C LEU A 242 1.89 -13.18 -1.63
N GLY A 243 2.02 -14.44 -2.02
CA GLY A 243 2.75 -15.48 -1.29
C GLY A 243 1.83 -16.36 -0.46
N TYR A 244 0.70 -15.84 0.00
CA TYR A 244 -0.26 -16.61 0.77
C TYR A 244 -1.26 -17.31 -0.14
N LYS A 245 -1.94 -16.56 -1.02
CA LYS A 245 -2.95 -17.15 -1.92
C LYS A 245 -2.34 -18.18 -2.87
N GLU A 246 -1.15 -17.94 -3.41
CA GLU A 246 -0.51 -18.87 -4.35
C GLU A 246 -0.11 -20.18 -3.66
N ILE A 247 0.34 -20.09 -2.40
CA ILE A 247 0.71 -21.28 -1.63
C ILE A 247 -0.54 -22.01 -1.11
N LEU A 248 -1.62 -21.29 -0.80
CA LEU A 248 -2.92 -21.91 -0.53
C LEU A 248 -3.43 -22.72 -1.73
N ASP A 249 -3.33 -22.18 -2.96
CA ASP A 249 -3.70 -22.89 -4.19
C ASP A 249 -2.93 -24.21 -4.33
N TYR A 250 -1.64 -24.21 -4.01
CA TYR A 250 -0.84 -25.43 -3.93
C TYR A 250 -1.33 -26.39 -2.83
N LEU A 251 -1.56 -25.89 -1.62
CA LEU A 251 -2.03 -26.69 -0.47
C LEU A 251 -3.45 -27.24 -0.66
N ASP A 252 -4.25 -26.65 -1.55
CA ASP A 252 -5.58 -27.11 -1.95
C ASP A 252 -5.54 -28.12 -3.12
N GLY A 253 -4.37 -28.30 -3.74
CA GLY A 253 -4.18 -29.21 -4.86
C GLY A 253 -4.56 -28.63 -6.23
N ASP A 254 -4.78 -27.32 -6.33
CA ASP A 254 -5.15 -26.63 -7.57
C ASP A 254 -3.96 -26.47 -8.54
N CYS A 255 -2.73 -26.50 -8.02
CA CYS A 255 -1.51 -26.40 -8.82
C CYS A 255 -0.30 -27.08 -8.15
N THR A 256 0.79 -27.24 -8.90
CA THR A 256 2.09 -27.69 -8.35
C THR A 256 2.80 -26.58 -7.58
N LEU A 257 3.74 -26.93 -6.70
CA LEU A 257 4.52 -25.93 -5.95
C LEU A 257 5.36 -25.06 -6.90
N GLU A 258 5.90 -25.65 -7.97
CA GLU A 258 6.65 -24.95 -9.01
C GLU A 258 5.78 -23.91 -9.72
N GLU A 259 4.53 -24.25 -10.04
CA GLU A 259 3.57 -23.32 -10.64
C GLU A 259 3.19 -22.19 -9.68
N ALA A 260 2.91 -22.50 -8.41
CA ALA A 260 2.62 -21.49 -7.38
C ALA A 260 3.77 -20.48 -7.24
N ILE A 261 5.01 -20.95 -7.16
CA ILE A 261 6.21 -20.09 -7.07
C ILE A 261 6.37 -19.24 -8.35
N TYR A 262 6.13 -19.83 -9.53
CA TYR A 262 6.19 -19.09 -10.79
C TYR A 262 5.15 -17.95 -10.83
N ILE A 263 3.91 -18.24 -10.42
CA ILE A 263 2.82 -17.27 -10.32
C ILE A 263 3.18 -16.16 -9.33
N LEU A 264 3.69 -16.51 -8.15
CA LEU A 264 4.12 -15.57 -7.13
C LEU A 264 5.19 -14.60 -7.65
N LYS A 265 6.22 -15.10 -8.34
CA LYS A 265 7.25 -14.24 -8.95
C LYS A 265 6.63 -13.30 -9.98
N ARG A 266 5.76 -13.82 -10.86
CA ARG A 266 5.07 -13.01 -11.88
C ARG A 266 4.23 -11.92 -11.26
N ASP A 267 3.42 -12.25 -10.28
CA ASP A 267 2.43 -11.32 -9.72
C ASP A 267 3.07 -10.31 -8.77
N THR A 268 4.19 -10.65 -8.13
CA THR A 268 5.04 -9.69 -7.42
C THR A 268 5.67 -8.67 -8.38
N ARG A 269 6.14 -9.08 -9.57
CA ARG A 269 6.60 -8.14 -10.62
C ARG A 269 5.48 -7.25 -11.14
N HIS A 270 4.28 -7.80 -11.32
CA HIS A 270 3.10 -7.03 -11.70
C HIS A 270 2.72 -6.03 -10.62
N PHE A 271 2.79 -6.41 -9.35
CA PHE A 271 2.54 -5.53 -8.21
C PHE A 271 3.54 -4.38 -8.16
N ALA A 272 4.84 -4.64 -8.29
CA ALA A 272 5.87 -3.60 -8.40
C ALA A 272 5.60 -2.62 -9.55
N LYS A 273 5.16 -3.12 -10.72
CA LYS A 273 4.77 -2.27 -11.86
C LYS A 273 3.55 -1.41 -11.52
N ARG A 274 2.54 -1.96 -10.83
CA ARG A 274 1.34 -1.21 -10.39
C ARG A 274 1.71 -0.12 -9.39
N GLN A 275 2.60 -0.40 -8.44
CA GLN A 275 3.13 0.59 -7.50
C GLN A 275 3.79 1.77 -8.21
N LEU A 276 4.72 1.50 -9.13
CA LEU A 276 5.35 2.56 -9.93
C LEU A 276 4.34 3.35 -10.78
N THR A 277 3.32 2.67 -11.31
CA THR A 277 2.23 3.33 -12.06
C THR A 277 1.42 4.26 -11.18
N TRP A 278 1.16 3.86 -9.92
CA TRP A 278 0.50 4.68 -8.93
C TRP A 278 1.32 5.93 -8.62
N PHE A 279 2.59 5.74 -8.21
CA PHE A 279 3.45 6.84 -7.77
C PHE A 279 3.75 7.87 -8.87
N ARG A 280 3.70 7.48 -10.16
CA ARG A 280 3.80 8.43 -11.28
C ARG A 280 2.62 9.38 -11.41
N ARG A 281 1.49 9.07 -10.78
CA ARG A 281 0.28 9.91 -10.77
C ARG A 281 0.21 10.81 -9.54
N GLU A 282 1.03 10.55 -8.54
CA GLU A 282 1.11 11.37 -7.33
C GLU A 282 1.77 12.72 -7.61
N ARG A 283 1.34 13.74 -6.87
CA ARG A 283 1.82 15.12 -7.01
C ARG A 283 2.89 15.41 -5.95
N ASP A 284 3.73 16.40 -6.22
CA ASP A 284 4.73 16.91 -5.27
C ASP A 284 5.74 15.87 -4.75
N VAL A 285 5.96 14.83 -5.56
CA VAL A 285 6.88 13.72 -5.30
C VAL A 285 8.30 14.04 -5.76
N ILE A 286 9.28 13.62 -4.95
CA ILE A 286 10.71 13.62 -5.24
C ILE A 286 11.13 12.20 -5.59
N TRP A 287 11.51 11.97 -6.86
CA TRP A 287 12.01 10.68 -7.31
C TRP A 287 13.50 10.54 -7.01
N ILE A 288 13.89 9.41 -6.45
CA ILE A 288 15.29 9.08 -6.16
C ILE A 288 15.61 7.76 -6.86
N ASP A 289 16.36 7.86 -7.94
CA ASP A 289 16.88 6.71 -8.66
C ASP A 289 18.19 6.23 -8.01
N LYS A 290 18.16 5.04 -7.42
CA LYS A 290 19.31 4.47 -6.70
C LYS A 290 20.53 4.25 -7.61
N SER A 291 20.33 4.10 -8.92
CA SER A 291 21.43 3.95 -9.87
C SER A 291 22.29 5.21 -9.99
N GLN A 292 21.75 6.39 -9.69
CA GLN A 292 22.48 7.66 -9.70
C GLN A 292 23.43 7.82 -8.50
N TYR A 293 23.32 6.91 -7.53
CA TYR A 293 24.07 6.95 -6.27
C TYR A 293 24.91 5.68 -6.07
N ASP A 294 25.26 4.98 -7.16
CA ASP A 294 26.01 3.71 -7.13
C ASP A 294 25.38 2.65 -6.21
N HIS A 295 24.05 2.70 -6.06
CA HIS A 295 23.29 1.89 -5.11
C HIS A 295 23.77 2.02 -3.64
N ASN A 296 24.48 3.10 -3.32
CA ASN A 296 24.98 3.37 -1.99
C ASN A 296 23.88 4.00 -1.12
N GLU A 297 23.43 3.26 -0.11
CA GLU A 297 22.33 3.67 0.76
C GLU A 297 22.63 4.96 1.54
N ALA A 298 23.88 5.16 1.97
CA ALA A 298 24.25 6.36 2.71
C ALA A 298 24.10 7.61 1.83
N LYS A 299 24.58 7.55 0.58
CA LYS A 299 24.40 8.65 -0.39
C LYS A 299 22.92 8.95 -0.66
N VAL A 300 22.09 7.90 -0.79
CA VAL A 300 20.64 8.04 -0.97
C VAL A 300 20.01 8.77 0.21
N VAL A 301 20.33 8.36 1.44
CA VAL A 301 19.81 8.98 2.67
C VAL A 301 20.30 10.42 2.83
N ASP A 302 21.55 10.72 2.48
CA ASP A 302 22.10 12.08 2.56
C ASP A 302 21.38 13.05 1.59
N VAL A 303 21.01 12.58 0.40
CA VAL A 303 20.19 13.37 -0.53
C VAL A 303 18.77 13.55 -0.02
N ILE A 304 18.16 12.50 0.55
CA ILE A 304 16.84 12.63 1.20
C ILE A 304 16.88 13.72 2.27
N ILE A 305 17.88 13.68 3.14
CA ILE A 305 18.05 14.67 4.21
C ILE A 305 18.21 16.09 3.66
N THR A 306 19.07 16.25 2.64
CA THR A 306 19.25 17.54 1.97
C THR A 306 17.91 18.10 1.48
N LYS A 307 17.10 17.25 0.83
CA LYS A 307 15.77 17.64 0.33
C LYS A 307 14.77 17.94 1.44
N ILE A 308 14.84 17.22 2.55
CA ILE A 308 14.04 17.51 3.76
C ILE A 308 14.39 18.90 4.29
N GLN A 309 15.68 19.23 4.43
CA GLN A 309 16.13 20.53 4.93
C GLN A 309 15.75 21.69 3.99
N GLU A 310 15.75 21.46 2.67
CA GLU A 310 15.30 22.46 1.69
C GLU A 310 13.79 22.75 1.79
N ARG A 311 12.95 21.73 2.01
CA ARG A 311 11.49 21.87 2.04
C ARG A 311 10.93 22.18 3.42
N ILE A 312 11.52 21.60 4.47
CA ILE A 312 11.07 21.66 5.86
C ILE A 312 12.26 22.06 6.74
N PRO A 313 12.74 23.33 6.65
CA PRO A 313 14.02 23.75 7.23
C PRO A 313 14.07 23.72 8.77
N TYR A 314 12.92 23.60 9.42
CA TYR A 314 12.82 23.51 10.88
C TYR A 314 12.94 22.07 11.42
N ILE A 315 13.05 21.05 10.56
CA ILE A 315 13.44 19.71 10.98
C ILE A 315 14.93 19.70 11.33
N CYS A 316 15.25 19.52 12.61
CA CYS A 316 16.63 19.40 13.08
C CYS A 316 17.18 17.98 12.84
N LEU A 317 18.45 17.89 12.47
CA LEU A 317 19.19 16.62 12.44
C LEU A 317 19.64 16.26 13.87
N LYS A 318 19.71 14.95 14.15
CA LYS A 318 20.22 14.40 15.41
C LYS A 318 21.67 13.94 15.29
#